data_AF-A0A5C5UT99-F1
#
_entry.id   AF-A0A5C5UT99-F1
#
_cell.length_a   1.000
_cell.length_b   1.000
_cell.length_c   1.000
_cell.angle_alpha   90.00
_cell.angle_beta   90.00
_cell.angle_gamma   90.00
#
_symmetry.space_group_name_H-M   'P 1'
#
loop_
_entity.id
_entity.type
_entity.pdbx_description
1 polymer ?
#
loop_
_entity_poly.entity_id
_entity_poly.type
_entity_poly.pdbx_seq_one_letter_code
_entity_poly.pdbx_strand_id
1 'polypeptide(L)'
;MNRELDIIAELRKAEVNFKFSDNSPERVGKVYNVCSAKDQDRIVDLASKLEALKILDVNHSKCITEKSAKSIGQMRQLESLRISFSSLTGTALRHLKWLRRLRLLEAQDVSSLSLGAPYLADIKSLRVLDISGTDFNDAAIEHLQKNVQLEELIANCTKVTGSGFSFFPSECALSDISIRGCPLTRFGLDSIVSLSRLRHLSFSSSEDSSNVDLLGVQWPELETLDFSEISISNEILKELSQIETLTWLRIDDTNLANVDLSVLNRLRNLRDLGLSSTGVSADAINGLVELSNLETLTLADNEIKTHELAPLRTALPNCDIWCG
;
A
#
# COMPACT_ATOMS: atom_id res chain seq x y z
N MET A 1 32.19 -21.83 -13.72
CA MET A 1 31.07 -22.77 -13.86
C MET A 1 30.71 -23.50 -12.56
N ASN A 2 31.64 -24.09 -11.80
CA ASN A 2 31.24 -24.88 -10.61
C ASN A 2 30.64 -24.11 -9.41
N ARG A 3 31.01 -22.85 -9.14
CA ARG A 3 30.64 -22.18 -7.88
C ARG A 3 29.14 -21.92 -7.69
N GLU A 4 28.41 -21.61 -8.77
CA GLU A 4 26.96 -21.34 -8.68
C GLU A 4 26.16 -22.64 -8.54
N LEU A 5 26.59 -23.71 -9.20
CA LEU A 5 26.01 -25.05 -9.03
C LEU A 5 26.21 -25.58 -7.60
N ASP A 6 27.36 -25.32 -6.98
CA ASP A 6 27.60 -25.65 -5.58
C ASP A 6 26.64 -24.90 -4.64
N ILE A 7 26.42 -23.60 -4.90
CA ILE A 7 25.45 -22.79 -4.15
C ILE A 7 24.03 -23.37 -4.32
N ILE A 8 23.63 -23.67 -5.55
CA ILE A 8 22.32 -24.28 -5.85
C ILE A 8 22.12 -25.58 -5.08
N ALA A 9 23.15 -26.43 -5.02
CA ALA A 9 23.10 -27.68 -4.26
C ALA A 9 22.90 -27.43 -2.75
N GLU A 10 23.58 -26.43 -2.18
CA GLU A 10 23.40 -26.04 -0.77
C GLU A 10 22.01 -25.45 -0.50
N LEU A 11 21.50 -24.59 -1.40
CA LEU A 11 20.13 -24.05 -1.30
C LEU A 11 19.09 -25.18 -1.28
N ARG A 12 19.23 -26.18 -2.18
CA ARG A 12 18.34 -27.36 -2.22
C ARG A 12 18.39 -28.16 -0.93
N LYS A 13 19.57 -28.40 -0.38
CA LYS A 13 19.73 -29.12 0.90
C LYS A 13 19.08 -28.40 2.08
N ALA A 14 19.02 -27.07 2.01
CA ALA A 14 18.41 -26.23 3.03
C ALA A 14 16.91 -25.99 2.80
N GLU A 15 16.29 -26.67 1.82
CA GLU A 15 14.87 -26.53 1.46
C GLU A 15 14.47 -25.10 1.03
N VAL A 16 15.47 -24.33 0.59
CA VAL A 16 15.30 -22.97 0.08
C VAL A 16 14.88 -23.04 -1.38
N ASN A 17 13.86 -22.25 -1.73
CA ASN A 17 13.35 -22.21 -3.07
C ASN A 17 14.08 -21.16 -3.92
N PHE A 18 14.25 -21.46 -5.20
CA PHE A 18 14.87 -20.53 -6.14
C PHE A 18 14.32 -20.69 -7.55
N LYS A 19 14.44 -19.63 -8.36
CA LYS A 19 14.13 -19.64 -9.79
C LYS A 19 15.30 -19.08 -10.57
N PHE A 20 15.56 -19.67 -11.74
CA PHE A 20 16.57 -19.19 -12.67
C PHE A 20 16.11 -17.88 -13.34
N SER A 21 17.08 -17.09 -13.81
CA SER A 21 16.81 -15.92 -14.63
C SER A 21 16.34 -16.34 -16.02
N ASP A 22 15.44 -15.56 -16.64
CA ASP A 22 14.83 -15.87 -17.94
C ASP A 22 15.84 -16.02 -19.10
N ASN A 23 17.11 -15.65 -18.87
CA ASN A 23 18.19 -15.64 -19.86
C ASN A 23 19.26 -16.75 -19.65
N SER A 24 19.18 -17.58 -18.61
CA SER A 24 20.13 -18.71 -18.42
C SER A 24 19.61 -19.74 -17.40
N PRO A 25 19.56 -21.04 -17.76
CA PRO A 25 19.10 -22.11 -16.87
C PRO A 25 20.07 -22.44 -15.73
N GLU A 26 21.21 -21.74 -15.63
CA GLU A 26 22.22 -21.95 -14.59
C GLU A 26 22.36 -20.76 -13.64
N ARG A 27 21.74 -19.62 -13.95
CA ARG A 27 21.88 -18.38 -13.19
C ARG A 27 20.66 -18.13 -12.33
N VAL A 28 20.82 -18.15 -11.01
CA VAL A 28 19.69 -17.98 -10.09
C VAL A 28 19.30 -16.50 -10.05
N GLY A 29 18.06 -16.21 -10.45
CA GLY A 29 17.51 -14.85 -10.48
C GLY A 29 16.65 -14.51 -9.27
N LYS A 30 16.13 -15.53 -8.56
CA LYS A 30 15.24 -15.37 -7.41
C LYS A 30 15.56 -16.40 -6.34
N VAL A 31 15.62 -15.98 -5.08
CA VAL A 31 15.73 -16.84 -3.90
C VAL A 31 14.61 -16.46 -2.93
N TYR A 32 13.90 -17.46 -2.39
CA TYR A 32 12.77 -17.27 -1.49
C TYR A 32 12.62 -18.47 -0.55
N ASN A 33 11.74 -18.36 0.46
CA ASN A 33 11.58 -19.38 1.50
C ASN A 33 12.87 -19.64 2.32
N VAL A 34 13.68 -18.60 2.55
CA VAL A 34 14.91 -18.71 3.37
C VAL A 34 14.60 -19.08 4.82
N CYS A 35 13.40 -18.77 5.31
CA CYS A 35 12.96 -19.07 6.67
C CYS A 35 12.94 -20.57 7.00
N SER A 36 12.85 -21.45 5.99
CA SER A 36 12.94 -22.91 6.14
C SER A 36 14.33 -23.40 6.55
N ALA A 37 15.37 -22.64 6.21
CA ALA A 37 16.74 -23.02 6.49
C ALA A 37 17.08 -22.88 7.98
N LYS A 38 17.81 -23.85 8.51
CA LYS A 38 18.33 -23.81 9.89
C LYS A 38 19.36 -22.69 10.11
N ASP A 39 20.20 -22.43 9.11
CA ASP A 39 21.24 -21.38 9.14
C ASP A 39 20.95 -20.32 8.07
N GLN A 40 20.05 -19.40 8.41
CA GLN A 40 19.53 -18.40 7.48
C GLN A 40 20.60 -17.39 7.07
N ASP A 41 21.49 -17.00 8.00
CA ASP A 41 22.64 -16.12 7.69
C ASP A 41 23.56 -16.76 6.64
N ARG A 42 23.87 -18.06 6.76
CA ARG A 42 24.66 -18.78 5.75
C ARG A 42 23.95 -18.79 4.40
N ILE A 43 22.65 -19.01 4.36
CA ILE A 43 21.90 -19.00 3.10
C ILE A 43 21.94 -17.63 2.44
N VAL A 44 21.76 -16.55 3.20
CA VAL A 44 21.85 -15.19 2.66
C VAL A 44 23.28 -14.88 2.18
N ASP A 45 24.32 -15.35 2.87
CA ASP A 45 25.71 -15.22 2.42
C ASP A 45 26.02 -16.03 1.15
N LEU A 46 25.42 -17.21 0.99
CA LEU A 46 25.52 -17.97 -0.26
C LEU A 46 24.78 -17.26 -1.39
N ALA A 47 23.58 -16.76 -1.12
CA ALA A 47 22.77 -16.03 -2.10
C ALA A 47 23.45 -14.74 -2.56
N SER A 48 24.25 -14.07 -1.71
CA SER A 48 24.96 -12.84 -2.09
C SER A 48 26.01 -13.04 -3.18
N LYS A 49 26.44 -14.28 -3.40
CA LYS A 49 27.41 -14.69 -4.43
C LYS A 49 26.75 -15.01 -5.77
N LEU A 50 25.42 -14.98 -5.85
CA LEU A 50 24.66 -15.20 -7.08
C LEU A 50 24.61 -13.91 -7.91
N GLU A 51 25.40 -13.86 -8.97
CA GLU A 51 25.60 -12.63 -9.76
C GLU A 51 24.35 -12.15 -10.52
N ALA A 52 23.39 -13.03 -10.76
CA ALA A 52 22.13 -12.72 -11.44
C ALA A 52 20.95 -12.49 -10.50
N LEU A 53 21.16 -12.50 -9.18
CA LEU A 53 20.07 -12.43 -8.21
C LEU A 53 19.40 -11.05 -8.24
N LYS A 54 18.13 -11.05 -8.64
CA LYS A 54 17.27 -9.86 -8.73
C LYS A 54 16.24 -9.80 -7.61
N ILE A 55 15.80 -10.96 -7.10
CA ILE A 55 14.79 -11.03 -6.05
C ILE A 55 15.31 -11.86 -4.89
N LEU A 56 15.31 -11.29 -3.70
CA LEU A 56 15.58 -11.99 -2.47
C LEU A 56 14.40 -11.82 -1.53
N ASP A 57 13.83 -12.94 -1.11
CA ASP A 57 12.77 -13.00 -0.12
C ASP A 57 13.26 -13.79 1.10
N VAL A 58 13.40 -13.06 2.21
CA VAL A 58 13.74 -13.59 3.53
C VAL A 58 12.61 -13.33 4.52
N ASN A 59 11.35 -13.22 4.05
CA ASN A 59 10.20 -13.04 4.92
C ASN A 59 10.13 -14.16 5.98
N HIS A 60 9.68 -13.80 7.18
CA HIS A 60 9.59 -14.69 8.35
C HIS A 60 10.92 -15.32 8.78
N SER A 61 12.06 -14.81 8.31
CA SER A 61 13.39 -15.30 8.71
C SER A 61 13.76 -14.74 10.09
N LYS A 62 13.51 -15.53 11.13
CA LYS A 62 13.72 -15.15 12.55
C LYS A 62 15.16 -15.24 13.03
N CYS A 63 16.08 -15.75 12.20
CA CYS A 63 17.47 -16.00 12.54
C CYS A 63 18.46 -15.29 11.61
N ILE A 64 18.01 -14.30 10.83
CA ILE A 64 18.91 -13.43 10.07
C ILE A 64 19.41 -12.27 10.94
N THR A 65 20.70 -11.97 10.85
CA THR A 65 21.35 -10.96 11.68
C THR A 65 21.93 -9.82 10.84
N GLU A 66 22.68 -8.91 11.48
CA GLU A 66 23.46 -7.89 10.76
C GLU A 66 24.44 -8.49 9.73
N LYS A 67 24.84 -9.77 9.88
CA LYS A 67 25.62 -10.48 8.86
C LYS A 67 24.85 -10.59 7.56
N SER A 68 23.61 -11.06 7.61
CA SER A 68 22.70 -11.07 6.46
C SER A 68 22.56 -9.68 5.84
N ALA A 69 22.31 -8.65 6.64
CA ALA A 69 22.17 -7.28 6.11
C ALA A 69 23.42 -6.80 5.35
N LYS A 70 24.63 -7.13 5.84
CA LYS A 70 25.89 -6.85 5.15
C LYS A 70 26.00 -7.61 3.83
N SER A 71 25.66 -8.89 3.81
CA SER A 71 25.68 -9.73 2.59
C SER A 71 24.64 -9.24 1.56
N ILE A 72 23.44 -8.86 2.00
CA ILE A 72 22.41 -8.28 1.13
C ILE A 72 22.92 -6.98 0.50
N GLY A 73 23.59 -6.11 1.26
CA GLY A 73 24.18 -4.87 0.74
C GLY A 73 25.21 -5.04 -0.40
N GLN A 74 25.69 -6.26 -0.64
CA GLN A 74 26.61 -6.59 -1.73
C GLN A 74 25.89 -7.00 -3.03
N MET A 75 24.59 -7.31 -2.98
CA MET A 75 23.79 -7.80 -4.11
C MET A 75 23.43 -6.67 -5.10
N ARG A 76 24.39 -6.20 -5.89
CA ARG A 76 24.22 -5.01 -6.76
C ARG A 76 23.16 -5.12 -7.86
N GLN A 77 22.70 -6.34 -8.16
CA GLN A 77 21.65 -6.61 -9.15
C GLN A 77 20.25 -6.70 -8.53
N LEU A 78 20.14 -6.59 -7.20
CA LEU A 78 18.87 -6.77 -6.51
C LEU A 78 17.88 -5.66 -6.89
N GLU A 79 16.71 -6.08 -7.35
CA GLU A 79 15.58 -5.25 -7.78
C GLU A 79 14.42 -5.31 -6.77
N SER A 80 14.26 -6.44 -6.08
CA SER A 80 13.21 -6.64 -5.07
C SER A 80 13.80 -7.35 -3.84
N LEU A 81 13.54 -6.77 -2.66
CA LEU A 81 13.95 -7.31 -1.37
C LEU A 81 12.73 -7.39 -0.45
N ARG A 82 12.48 -8.57 0.12
CA ARG A 82 11.45 -8.77 1.13
C ARG A 82 12.08 -9.24 2.43
N ILE A 83 11.90 -8.48 3.49
CA ILE A 83 12.45 -8.72 4.84
C ILE A 83 11.37 -8.68 5.92
N SER A 84 10.10 -8.76 5.54
CA SER A 84 8.95 -8.69 6.44
C SER A 84 8.99 -9.79 7.51
N PHE A 85 8.56 -9.48 8.72
CA PHE A 85 8.54 -10.41 9.86
C PHE A 85 9.91 -11.06 10.15
N SER A 86 11.02 -10.36 9.85
CA SER A 86 12.37 -10.84 10.12
C SER A 86 12.96 -10.26 11.40
N SER A 87 14.07 -10.82 11.86
CA SER A 87 14.83 -10.32 13.01
C SER A 87 15.75 -9.13 12.69
N LEU A 88 15.70 -8.58 11.47
CA LEU A 88 16.41 -7.34 11.16
C LEU A 88 15.80 -6.15 11.90
N THR A 89 16.57 -5.07 12.00
CA THR A 89 16.11 -3.79 12.56
C THR A 89 16.38 -2.66 11.58
N GLY A 90 15.76 -1.49 11.78
CA GLY A 90 16.00 -0.32 10.93
C GLY A 90 17.47 0.09 10.84
N THR A 91 18.26 -0.12 11.89
CA THR A 91 19.70 0.21 11.85
C THR A 91 20.50 -0.69 10.90
N ALA A 92 20.02 -1.92 10.64
CA ALA A 92 20.63 -2.83 9.68
C ALA A 92 20.51 -2.31 8.22
N LEU A 93 19.50 -1.45 7.94
CA LEU A 93 19.28 -0.89 6.61
C LEU A 93 20.41 0.04 6.13
N ARG A 94 21.31 0.47 7.02
CA ARG A 94 22.54 1.21 6.65
C ARG A 94 23.40 0.50 5.61
N HIS A 95 23.29 -0.83 5.54
CA HIS A 95 24.01 -1.66 4.57
C HIS A 95 23.33 -1.70 3.19
N LEU A 96 22.04 -1.35 3.11
CA LEU A 96 21.24 -1.46 1.88
C LEU A 96 21.30 -0.23 0.98
N LYS A 97 21.80 0.90 1.47
CA LYS A 97 21.92 2.17 0.71
C LYS A 97 22.73 2.07 -0.60
N TRP A 98 23.44 0.96 -0.78
CA TRP A 98 24.29 0.69 -1.94
C TRP A 98 23.58 -0.05 -3.08
N LEU A 99 22.32 -0.46 -2.86
CA LEU A 99 21.50 -1.23 -3.80
C LEU A 99 20.85 -0.31 -4.84
N ARG A 100 21.63 0.09 -5.83
CA ARG A 100 21.23 1.07 -6.87
C ARG A 100 20.17 0.59 -7.86
N ARG A 101 19.76 -0.68 -7.78
CA ARG A 101 18.71 -1.27 -8.62
C ARG A 101 17.47 -1.64 -7.82
N LEU A 102 17.49 -1.47 -6.50
CA LEU A 102 16.38 -1.87 -5.64
C LEU A 102 15.18 -0.97 -5.92
N ARG A 103 14.10 -1.55 -6.43
CA ARG A 103 12.84 -0.87 -6.76
C ARG A 103 11.75 -1.17 -5.74
N LEU A 104 11.77 -2.36 -5.15
CA LEU A 104 10.77 -2.79 -4.17
C LEU A 104 11.45 -3.22 -2.88
N LEU A 105 11.00 -2.64 -1.77
CA LEU A 105 11.33 -3.10 -0.41
C LEU A 105 10.04 -3.35 0.37
N GLU A 106 9.84 -4.61 0.77
CA GLU A 106 8.82 -4.98 1.75
C GLU A 106 9.51 -5.25 3.10
N ALA A 107 9.11 -4.51 4.12
CA ALA A 107 9.69 -4.53 5.46
C ALA A 107 8.60 -4.45 6.54
N GLN A 108 7.50 -5.17 6.35
CA GLN A 108 6.40 -5.22 7.31
C GLN A 108 6.87 -5.83 8.64
N ASP A 109 6.36 -5.34 9.76
CA ASP A 109 6.65 -5.86 11.10
C ASP A 109 8.16 -6.00 11.42
N VAL A 110 9.00 -5.11 10.86
CA VAL A 110 10.43 -5.01 11.20
C VAL A 110 10.63 -4.05 12.36
N SER A 111 11.33 -4.51 13.40
CA SER A 111 11.53 -3.73 14.62
C SER A 111 12.41 -2.49 14.44
N SER A 112 12.04 -1.38 15.09
CA SER A 112 12.79 -0.11 15.06
C SER A 112 13.15 0.35 13.64
N LEU A 113 12.25 0.14 12.67
CA LEU A 113 12.45 0.46 11.27
C LEU A 113 12.56 1.97 11.03
N SER A 114 11.91 2.79 11.87
CA SER A 114 12.00 4.25 11.85
C SER A 114 13.46 4.77 11.86
N LEU A 115 14.35 4.11 12.61
CA LEU A 115 15.79 4.43 12.65
C LEU A 115 16.50 4.22 11.30
N GLY A 116 15.90 3.45 10.40
CA GLY A 116 16.40 3.16 9.07
C GLY A 116 15.97 4.16 7.99
N ALA A 117 15.02 5.06 8.29
CA ALA A 117 14.46 5.99 7.31
C ALA A 117 15.50 6.87 6.58
N PRO A 118 16.56 7.40 7.23
CA PRO A 118 17.61 8.13 6.52
C PRO A 118 18.33 7.27 5.46
N TYR A 119 18.49 5.96 5.69
CA TYR A 119 19.14 5.06 4.75
C TYR A 119 18.20 4.67 3.60
N LEU A 120 16.91 4.53 3.87
CA LEU A 120 15.88 4.30 2.83
C LEU A 120 15.79 5.50 1.88
N ALA A 121 15.88 6.71 2.42
CA ALA A 121 15.90 7.95 1.64
C ALA A 121 17.09 8.04 0.66
N ASP A 122 18.19 7.32 0.93
CA ASP A 122 19.37 7.25 0.06
C ASP A 122 19.23 6.25 -1.10
N ILE A 123 18.24 5.33 -1.05
CA ILE A 123 17.99 4.34 -2.11
C ILE A 123 17.16 4.98 -3.24
N LYS A 124 17.81 5.81 -4.06
CA LYS A 124 17.14 6.60 -5.11
C LYS A 124 16.43 5.78 -6.20
N SER A 125 16.70 4.48 -6.29
CA SER A 125 16.02 3.57 -7.22
C SER A 125 14.70 3.03 -6.68
N LEU A 126 14.39 3.23 -5.39
CA LEU A 126 13.20 2.68 -4.77
C LEU A 126 11.94 3.29 -5.39
N ARG A 127 10.93 2.46 -5.61
CA ARG A 127 9.62 2.78 -6.20
C ARG A 127 8.49 2.39 -5.29
N VAL A 128 8.58 1.20 -4.71
CA VAL A 128 7.57 0.64 -3.81
C VAL A 128 8.23 0.39 -2.46
N LEU A 129 7.63 0.95 -1.41
CA LEU A 129 8.05 0.75 -0.03
C LEU A 129 6.85 0.34 0.81
N ASP A 130 6.91 -0.86 1.37
CA ASP A 130 5.95 -1.33 2.36
C ASP A 130 6.61 -1.46 3.72
N ILE A 131 6.09 -0.71 4.69
CA ILE A 131 6.56 -0.58 6.07
C ILE A 131 5.43 -0.85 7.07
N SER A 132 4.38 -1.56 6.66
CA SER A 132 3.19 -1.79 7.47
C SER A 132 3.51 -2.49 8.79
N GLY A 133 2.80 -2.15 9.87
CA GLY A 133 2.99 -2.75 11.20
C GLY A 133 4.31 -2.37 11.89
N THR A 134 5.02 -1.35 11.41
CA THR A 134 6.29 -0.90 12.00
C THR A 134 6.13 0.32 12.90
N ASP A 135 7.21 0.76 13.54
CA ASP A 135 7.26 1.95 14.38
C ASP A 135 7.41 3.27 13.59
N PHE A 136 7.24 3.25 12.26
CA PHE A 136 7.29 4.44 11.42
C PHE A 136 6.32 5.53 11.90
N ASN A 137 6.78 6.77 11.84
CA ASN A 137 6.07 7.98 12.24
C ASN A 137 6.37 9.12 11.26
N ASP A 138 5.77 10.30 11.47
CA ASP A 138 5.96 11.43 10.57
C ASP A 138 7.42 11.86 10.41
N ALA A 139 8.22 11.87 11.50
CA ALA A 139 9.66 12.19 11.40
C ALA A 139 10.43 11.21 10.49
N ALA A 140 10.03 9.94 10.47
CA ALA A 140 10.58 8.95 9.55
C ALA A 140 10.10 9.19 8.10
N ILE A 141 8.83 9.54 7.90
CA ILE A 141 8.27 9.91 6.59
C ILE A 141 8.97 11.16 6.02
N GLU A 142 9.26 12.17 6.84
CA GLU A 142 9.97 13.38 6.43
C GLU A 142 11.33 13.06 5.79
N HIS A 143 12.04 12.01 6.24
CA HIS A 143 13.29 11.62 5.60
C HIS A 143 13.09 11.16 4.14
N LEU A 144 11.94 10.55 3.84
CA LEU A 144 11.61 10.02 2.51
C LEU A 144 11.36 11.12 1.47
N GLN A 145 11.17 12.38 1.87
CA GLN A 145 11.05 13.52 0.94
C GLN A 145 12.24 13.61 -0.05
N LYS A 146 13.42 13.10 0.35
CA LYS A 146 14.62 13.07 -0.50
C LYS A 146 14.53 12.01 -1.60
N ASN A 147 13.62 11.05 -1.50
CA ASN A 147 13.40 10.01 -2.48
C ASN A 147 12.27 10.39 -3.42
N VAL A 148 12.56 11.36 -4.30
CA VAL A 148 11.58 11.89 -5.26
C VAL A 148 11.10 10.88 -6.30
N GLN A 149 11.67 9.68 -6.35
CA GLN A 149 11.26 8.61 -7.27
C GLN A 149 10.37 7.55 -6.62
N LEU A 150 10.08 7.64 -5.32
CA LEU A 150 9.13 6.74 -4.67
C LEU A 150 7.74 6.97 -5.28
N GLU A 151 7.11 5.90 -5.75
CA GLU A 151 5.82 5.89 -6.44
C GLU A 151 4.71 5.42 -5.48
N GLU A 152 5.02 4.39 -4.67
CA GLU A 152 4.07 3.75 -3.77
C GLU A 152 4.63 3.62 -2.35
N LEU A 153 3.83 4.05 -1.37
CA LEU A 153 4.10 3.91 0.06
C LEU A 153 2.93 3.23 0.77
N ILE A 154 3.18 2.04 1.30
CA ILE A 154 2.26 1.31 2.16
C ILE A 154 2.76 1.38 3.60
N ALA A 155 2.04 2.08 4.46
CA ALA A 155 2.39 2.37 5.84
C ALA A 155 1.22 2.10 6.80
N ASN A 156 0.48 1.03 6.53
CA ASN A 156 -0.67 0.62 7.32
C ASN A 156 -0.26 0.23 8.74
N CYS A 157 -1.14 0.50 9.72
CA CYS A 157 -0.93 0.18 11.13
C CYS A 157 0.42 0.73 11.66
N THR A 158 0.76 1.97 11.29
CA THR A 158 1.94 2.70 11.79
C THR A 158 1.52 3.90 12.63
N LYS A 159 2.47 4.74 13.05
CA LYS A 159 2.24 5.96 13.84
C LYS A 159 2.22 7.22 12.97
N VAL A 160 1.98 7.07 11.66
CA VAL A 160 1.96 8.18 10.71
C VAL A 160 0.66 8.97 10.88
N THR A 161 0.75 10.28 11.13
CA THR A 161 -0.43 11.15 11.22
C THR A 161 -0.75 11.85 9.90
N GLY A 162 0.13 11.69 8.90
CA GLY A 162 0.09 12.37 7.61
C GLY A 162 0.92 13.66 7.58
N SER A 163 1.26 14.22 8.74
CA SER A 163 2.01 15.48 8.85
C SER A 163 3.39 15.42 8.21
N GLY A 164 3.99 14.23 8.14
CA GLY A 164 5.32 14.03 7.54
C GLY A 164 5.38 14.26 6.04
N PHE A 165 4.22 14.29 5.36
CA PHE A 165 4.15 14.59 3.92
C PHE A 165 4.30 16.08 3.59
N SER A 166 4.21 16.98 4.59
CA SER A 166 4.25 18.45 4.39
C SER A 166 5.52 19.00 3.76
N PHE A 167 6.61 18.23 3.79
CA PHE A 167 7.91 18.61 3.21
C PHE A 167 8.20 17.91 1.88
N PHE A 168 7.26 17.13 1.34
CA PHE A 168 7.47 16.48 0.07
C PHE A 168 7.46 17.51 -1.07
N PRO A 169 8.42 17.42 -1.99
CA PRO A 169 8.51 18.39 -3.06
C PRO A 169 7.49 18.05 -4.17
N SER A 170 7.05 19.07 -4.92
CA SER A 170 6.01 18.94 -5.95
C SER A 170 6.35 17.95 -7.08
N GLU A 171 7.64 17.69 -7.32
CA GLU A 171 8.13 16.75 -8.31
C GLU A 171 8.13 15.29 -7.83
N CYS A 172 7.77 15.03 -6.56
CA CYS A 172 7.71 13.69 -6.01
C CYS A 172 6.83 12.78 -6.89
N ALA A 173 7.29 11.56 -7.12
CA ALA A 173 6.57 10.58 -7.93
C ALA A 173 5.46 9.84 -7.18
N LEU A 174 5.22 10.13 -5.90
CA LEU A 174 4.22 9.44 -5.10
C LEU A 174 2.84 9.56 -5.74
N SER A 175 2.32 8.43 -6.19
CA SER A 175 0.99 8.27 -6.76
C SER A 175 0.09 7.42 -5.87
N ASP A 176 0.68 6.60 -5.00
CA ASP A 176 -0.03 5.59 -4.23
C ASP A 176 0.35 5.68 -2.74
N ILE A 177 -0.64 5.95 -1.87
CA ILE A 177 -0.45 6.01 -0.43
C ILE A 177 -1.51 5.17 0.28
N SER A 178 -1.05 4.25 1.13
CA SER A 178 -1.90 3.51 2.06
C SER A 178 -1.43 3.74 3.50
N ILE A 179 -2.30 4.30 4.35
CA ILE A 179 -2.08 4.59 5.77
C ILE A 179 -3.30 4.15 6.61
N ARG A 180 -3.86 2.98 6.30
CA ARG A 180 -4.98 2.38 7.04
C ARG A 180 -4.58 2.06 8.47
N GLY A 181 -5.49 2.23 9.42
CA GLY A 181 -5.22 1.97 10.84
C GLY A 181 -4.13 2.87 11.43
N CYS A 182 -3.92 4.06 10.85
CA CYS A 182 -2.99 5.07 11.35
C CYS A 182 -3.76 6.24 11.97
N PRO A 183 -3.15 6.99 12.92
CA PRO A 183 -3.77 8.15 13.55
C PRO A 183 -3.75 9.38 12.63
N LEU A 184 -4.35 9.28 11.43
CA LEU A 184 -4.43 10.36 10.45
C LEU A 184 -5.15 11.57 11.06
N THR A 185 -4.52 12.73 10.96
CA THR A 185 -5.09 14.01 11.41
C THR A 185 -5.56 14.84 10.22
N ARG A 186 -6.42 15.84 10.48
CA ARG A 186 -6.80 16.83 9.46
C ARG A 186 -5.59 17.49 8.81
N PHE A 187 -4.65 17.97 9.62
CA PHE A 187 -3.43 18.60 9.11
C PHE A 187 -2.59 17.64 8.26
N GLY A 188 -2.56 16.36 8.63
CA GLY A 188 -1.93 15.33 7.83
C GLY A 188 -2.62 15.11 6.49
N LEU A 189 -3.95 15.16 6.44
CA LEU A 189 -4.68 15.08 5.18
C LEU A 189 -4.38 16.30 4.29
N ASP A 190 -4.39 17.52 4.84
CA ASP A 190 -4.02 18.73 4.09
C ASP A 190 -2.60 18.61 3.50
N SER A 191 -1.69 17.96 4.22
CA SER A 191 -0.33 17.68 3.75
C SER A 191 -0.32 16.69 2.58
N ILE A 192 -1.12 15.61 2.64
CA ILE A 192 -1.26 14.62 1.56
C ILE A 192 -1.89 15.25 0.31
N VAL A 193 -2.81 16.20 0.47
CA VAL A 193 -3.47 16.92 -0.64
C VAL A 193 -2.48 17.72 -1.48
N SER A 194 -1.34 18.14 -0.91
CA SER A 194 -0.29 18.83 -1.66
C SER A 194 0.44 17.94 -2.69
N LEU A 195 0.25 16.62 -2.63
CA LEU A 195 0.85 15.65 -3.54
C LEU A 195 0.06 15.61 -4.86
N SER A 196 0.46 16.46 -5.80
CA SER A 196 -0.26 16.70 -7.06
C SER A 196 -0.36 15.50 -8.01
N ARG A 197 0.43 14.45 -7.79
CA ARG A 197 0.45 13.20 -8.58
C ARG A 197 -0.29 12.04 -7.92
N LEU A 198 -0.91 12.28 -6.77
CA LEU A 198 -1.62 11.24 -6.04
C LEU A 198 -2.82 10.74 -6.84
N ARG A 199 -2.83 9.44 -7.13
CA ARG A 199 -3.88 8.72 -7.88
C ARG A 199 -4.66 7.77 -6.99
N HIS A 200 -3.98 7.20 -6.00
CA HIS A 200 -4.53 6.16 -5.15
C HIS A 200 -4.29 6.52 -3.69
N LEU A 201 -5.36 6.77 -2.95
CA LEU A 201 -5.29 7.11 -1.53
C LEU A 201 -6.18 6.18 -0.73
N SER A 202 -5.61 5.57 0.30
CA SER A 202 -6.33 4.70 1.20
C SER A 202 -5.96 4.97 2.65
N PHE A 203 -6.97 5.25 3.46
CA PHE A 203 -6.83 5.46 4.90
C PHE A 203 -8.10 5.01 5.61
N SER A 204 -7.98 4.67 6.89
CA SER A 204 -9.10 4.28 7.74
C SER A 204 -8.84 4.75 9.17
N SER A 205 -9.90 4.92 9.96
CA SER A 205 -9.81 5.45 11.32
C SER A 205 -9.09 4.50 12.27
N SER A 206 -8.16 5.02 13.07
CA SER A 206 -7.74 4.42 14.34
C SER A 206 -8.33 5.25 15.49
N GLU A 207 -9.57 4.94 15.90
CA GLU A 207 -10.31 5.43 17.10
C GLU A 207 -10.46 6.95 17.35
N ASP A 208 -9.67 7.84 16.74
CA ASP A 208 -9.62 9.30 17.00
C ASP A 208 -9.84 10.18 15.73
N SER A 209 -10.12 9.61 14.56
CA SER A 209 -10.19 10.35 13.28
C SER A 209 -11.53 11.05 12.99
N SER A 210 -12.33 11.35 14.03
CA SER A 210 -13.64 12.03 13.90
C SER A 210 -13.57 13.48 13.38
N ASN A 211 -12.37 13.98 13.05
CA ASN A 211 -12.12 15.37 12.65
C ASN A 211 -11.53 15.51 11.23
N VAL A 212 -11.66 14.51 10.37
CA VAL A 212 -11.21 14.61 8.97
C VAL A 212 -12.37 15.14 8.11
N ASP A 213 -12.22 16.34 7.56
CA ASP A 213 -13.07 16.86 6.47
C ASP A 213 -12.22 17.09 5.20
N LEU A 214 -12.89 17.22 4.07
CA LEU A 214 -12.28 17.40 2.75
C LEU A 214 -12.45 18.84 2.23
N LEU A 215 -12.71 19.80 3.12
CA LEU A 215 -13.01 21.17 2.71
C LEU A 215 -11.81 21.80 1.99
N GLY A 216 -12.05 22.23 0.74
CA GLY A 216 -11.02 22.89 -0.08
C GLY A 216 -10.01 21.92 -0.70
N VAL A 217 -10.20 20.62 -0.55
CA VAL A 217 -9.35 19.59 -1.17
C VAL A 217 -9.52 19.58 -2.69
N GLN A 218 -8.40 19.60 -3.40
CA GLN A 218 -8.36 19.43 -4.86
C GLN A 218 -7.34 18.35 -5.20
N TRP A 219 -7.83 17.18 -5.59
CA TRP A 219 -6.99 16.12 -6.12
C TRP A 219 -7.22 15.98 -7.63
N PRO A 220 -6.38 16.62 -8.46
CA PRO A 220 -6.62 16.70 -9.91
C PRO A 220 -6.43 15.36 -10.64
N GLU A 221 -5.76 14.39 -10.01
CA GLU A 221 -5.46 13.09 -10.60
C GLU A 221 -5.97 11.91 -9.74
N LEU A 222 -6.73 12.13 -8.66
CA LEU A 222 -7.13 11.02 -7.78
C LEU A 222 -8.19 10.15 -8.46
N GLU A 223 -7.84 8.89 -8.66
CA GLU A 223 -8.65 7.89 -9.35
C GLU A 223 -9.32 6.94 -8.36
N THR A 224 -8.64 6.61 -7.26
CA THR A 224 -9.17 5.69 -6.24
C THR A 224 -9.04 6.27 -4.84
N LEU A 225 -10.14 6.16 -4.09
CA LEU A 225 -10.20 6.61 -2.70
C LEU A 225 -10.87 5.53 -1.85
N ASP A 226 -10.14 5.04 -0.86
CA ASP A 226 -10.74 4.29 0.24
C ASP A 226 -10.85 5.21 1.45
N PHE A 227 -12.09 5.51 1.83
CA PHE A 227 -12.52 6.33 2.96
C PHE A 227 -13.40 5.50 3.91
N SER A 228 -13.21 4.17 3.94
CA SER A 228 -13.96 3.25 4.79
C SER A 228 -13.60 3.42 6.27
N GLU A 229 -14.51 3.01 7.16
CA GLU A 229 -14.33 3.08 8.63
C GLU A 229 -14.13 4.51 9.15
N ILE A 230 -14.62 5.53 8.44
CA ILE A 230 -14.60 6.93 8.85
C ILE A 230 -16.03 7.44 8.99
N SER A 231 -16.30 8.27 10.00
CA SER A 231 -17.61 8.91 10.12
C SER A 231 -17.82 9.88 8.97
N ILE A 232 -18.75 9.55 8.06
CA ILE A 232 -19.14 10.41 6.94
C ILE A 232 -20.38 11.22 7.31
N SER A 233 -20.38 12.52 7.02
CA SER A 233 -21.56 13.38 7.04
C SER A 233 -22.03 13.73 5.62
N ASN A 234 -23.21 14.36 5.51
CA ASN A 234 -23.70 14.87 4.22
C ASN A 234 -22.76 15.95 3.62
N GLU A 235 -22.04 16.68 4.45
CA GLU A 235 -21.03 17.65 4.03
C GLU A 235 -19.84 16.94 3.38
N ILE A 236 -19.31 15.90 4.02
CA ILE A 236 -18.20 15.10 3.48
C ILE A 236 -18.58 14.46 2.14
N LEU A 237 -19.80 13.94 1.99
CA LEU A 237 -20.25 13.38 0.71
C LEU A 237 -20.36 14.42 -0.41
N LYS A 238 -20.77 15.64 -0.08
CA LYS A 238 -20.75 16.75 -1.06
C LYS A 238 -19.33 17.08 -1.47
N GLU A 239 -18.37 17.03 -0.55
CA GLU A 239 -16.96 17.24 -0.86
C GLU A 239 -16.39 16.10 -1.72
N LEU A 240 -16.66 14.83 -1.35
CA LEU A 240 -16.30 13.65 -2.16
C LEU A 240 -16.85 13.75 -3.59
N SER A 241 -18.08 14.22 -3.75
CA SER A 241 -18.70 14.40 -5.07
C SER A 241 -18.02 15.44 -5.97
N GLN A 242 -17.09 16.26 -5.45
CA GLN A 242 -16.30 17.20 -6.25
C GLN A 242 -15.06 16.54 -6.89
N ILE A 243 -14.70 15.32 -6.49
CA ILE A 243 -13.53 14.61 -7.01
C ILE A 243 -13.95 13.82 -8.26
N GLU A 244 -14.31 14.53 -9.34
CA GLU A 244 -14.91 13.94 -10.55
C GLU A 244 -13.98 12.97 -11.31
N THR A 245 -12.70 12.90 -10.94
CA THR A 245 -11.70 11.96 -11.46
C THR A 245 -11.84 10.55 -10.90
N LEU A 246 -12.59 10.37 -9.81
CA LEU A 246 -12.74 9.07 -9.16
C LEU A 246 -13.38 8.04 -10.11
N THR A 247 -12.73 6.89 -10.17
CA THR A 247 -13.20 5.66 -10.82
C THR A 247 -13.58 4.60 -9.80
N TRP A 248 -13.02 4.68 -8.59
CA TRP A 248 -13.27 3.74 -7.51
C TRP A 248 -13.39 4.49 -6.18
N LEU A 249 -14.48 4.24 -5.45
CA LEU A 249 -14.74 4.83 -4.14
C LEU A 249 -15.23 3.75 -3.18
N ARG A 250 -14.54 3.58 -2.05
CA ARG A 250 -15.06 2.80 -0.92
C ARG A 250 -15.34 3.70 0.26
N ILE A 251 -16.56 3.56 0.78
CA ILE A 251 -17.03 4.19 2.02
C ILE A 251 -17.75 3.15 2.89
N ASP A 252 -17.21 1.93 2.90
CA ASP A 252 -17.74 0.82 3.68
C ASP A 252 -17.55 1.10 5.19
N ASP A 253 -18.37 0.45 6.02
CA ASP A 253 -18.27 0.54 7.49
C ASP A 253 -18.36 2.01 8.00
N THR A 254 -19.18 2.83 7.32
CA THR A 254 -19.47 4.23 7.70
C THR A 254 -20.93 4.38 8.14
N ASN A 255 -21.41 5.60 8.41
CA ASN A 255 -22.81 5.83 8.81
C ASN A 255 -23.56 6.66 7.76
N LEU A 256 -24.32 5.99 6.90
CA LEU A 256 -25.06 6.58 5.78
C LEU A 256 -26.59 6.48 5.95
N ALA A 257 -27.11 6.17 7.14
CA ALA A 257 -28.54 5.91 7.35
C ALA A 257 -29.47 7.10 7.02
N ASN A 258 -28.97 8.34 7.13
CA ASN A 258 -29.74 9.57 6.88
C ASN A 258 -29.09 10.46 5.81
N VAL A 259 -28.52 9.81 4.80
CA VAL A 259 -27.76 10.46 3.74
C VAL A 259 -28.51 10.47 2.42
N ASP A 260 -28.35 11.56 1.67
CA ASP A 260 -28.76 11.64 0.27
C ASP A 260 -27.59 11.24 -0.65
N LEU A 261 -27.65 10.05 -1.25
CA LEU A 261 -26.61 9.56 -2.15
C LEU A 261 -26.70 10.13 -3.57
N SER A 262 -27.76 10.86 -3.92
CA SER A 262 -27.87 11.48 -5.26
C SER A 262 -26.77 12.52 -5.51
N VAL A 263 -26.13 13.04 -4.46
CA VAL A 263 -24.96 13.91 -4.56
C VAL A 263 -23.80 13.23 -5.29
N LEU A 264 -23.67 11.91 -5.20
CA LEU A 264 -22.61 11.14 -5.85
C LEU A 264 -22.78 11.05 -7.37
N ASN A 265 -23.93 11.39 -7.94
CA ASN A 265 -24.18 11.38 -9.39
C ASN A 265 -23.26 12.33 -10.19
N ARG A 266 -22.53 13.22 -9.50
CA ARG A 266 -21.46 14.04 -10.10
C ARG A 266 -20.24 13.20 -10.52
N LEU A 267 -20.01 12.06 -9.88
CA LEU A 267 -18.87 11.18 -10.12
C LEU A 267 -19.09 10.34 -11.39
N ARG A 268 -19.17 10.99 -12.55
CA ARG A 268 -19.54 10.35 -13.82
C ARG A 268 -18.54 9.31 -14.31
N ASN A 269 -17.32 9.31 -13.78
CA ASN A 269 -16.29 8.34 -14.11
C ASN A 269 -16.28 7.13 -13.17
N LEU A 270 -17.13 7.12 -12.14
CA LEU A 270 -17.17 6.08 -11.12
C LEU A 270 -17.64 4.75 -11.72
N ARG A 271 -16.84 3.71 -11.48
CA ARG A 271 -17.05 2.33 -11.92
C ARG A 271 -17.29 1.40 -10.75
N ASP A 272 -16.63 1.64 -9.63
CA ASP A 272 -16.77 0.80 -8.44
C ASP A 272 -17.15 1.65 -7.23
N LEU A 273 -18.24 1.28 -6.57
CA LEU A 273 -18.73 1.93 -5.37
C LEU A 273 -18.98 0.90 -4.25
N GLY A 274 -18.26 1.07 -3.14
CA GLY A 274 -18.46 0.30 -1.91
C GLY A 274 -19.30 1.07 -0.90
N LEU A 275 -20.44 0.49 -0.49
CA LEU A 275 -21.35 0.99 0.55
C LEU A 275 -21.68 -0.10 1.60
N SER A 276 -20.87 -1.14 1.75
CA SER A 276 -21.15 -2.26 2.65
C SER A 276 -21.13 -1.82 4.12
N SER A 277 -22.00 -2.36 4.96
CA SER A 277 -22.08 -2.03 6.39
C SER A 277 -22.27 -0.53 6.68
N THR A 278 -23.05 0.19 5.87
CA THR A 278 -23.25 1.65 6.03
C THR A 278 -24.59 2.05 6.63
N GLY A 279 -25.53 1.12 6.76
CA GLY A 279 -26.91 1.39 7.15
C GLY A 279 -27.70 2.16 6.08
N VAL A 280 -27.21 2.21 4.84
CA VAL A 280 -27.90 2.89 3.73
C VAL A 280 -29.24 2.21 3.44
N SER A 281 -30.28 3.01 3.20
CA SER A 281 -31.62 2.50 2.88
C SER A 281 -31.81 2.22 1.39
N ALA A 282 -32.82 1.40 1.07
CA ALA A 282 -33.26 1.16 -0.30
C ALA A 282 -33.63 2.46 -1.04
N ASP A 283 -34.23 3.43 -0.35
CA ASP A 283 -34.59 4.72 -0.93
C ASP A 283 -33.35 5.57 -1.25
N ALA A 284 -32.33 5.55 -0.38
CA ALA A 284 -31.10 6.30 -0.60
C ALA A 284 -30.32 5.78 -1.82
N ILE A 285 -30.20 4.46 -1.99
CA ILE A 285 -29.50 3.88 -3.15
C ILE A 285 -30.22 4.12 -4.49
N ASN A 286 -31.53 4.39 -4.48
CA ASN A 286 -32.25 4.82 -5.69
C ASN A 286 -31.80 6.21 -6.17
N GLY A 287 -31.08 6.97 -5.33
CA GLY A 287 -30.41 8.20 -5.73
C GLY A 287 -29.25 7.98 -6.71
N LEU A 288 -28.69 6.76 -6.82
CA LEU A 288 -27.49 6.45 -7.61
C LEU A 288 -27.78 6.14 -9.09
N VAL A 289 -29.03 6.28 -9.55
CA VAL A 289 -29.48 5.86 -10.89
C VAL A 289 -28.79 6.59 -12.05
N GLU A 290 -28.13 7.72 -11.81
CA GLU A 290 -27.41 8.46 -12.86
C GLU A 290 -25.94 8.02 -13.02
N LEU A 291 -25.43 7.13 -12.16
CA LEU A 291 -24.09 6.54 -12.26
C LEU A 291 -24.01 5.48 -13.36
N SER A 292 -24.29 5.89 -14.60
CA SER A 292 -24.41 5.01 -15.77
C SER A 292 -23.13 4.24 -16.15
N ASN A 293 -21.97 4.65 -15.64
CA ASN A 293 -20.69 3.95 -15.84
C ASN A 293 -20.34 2.98 -14.69
N LEU A 294 -21.22 2.83 -13.69
CA LEU A 294 -20.98 1.94 -12.57
C LEU A 294 -20.99 0.48 -13.04
N GLU A 295 -19.89 -0.20 -12.79
CA GLU A 295 -19.64 -1.60 -13.09
C GLU A 295 -19.88 -2.48 -11.86
N THR A 296 -19.51 -2.01 -10.66
CA THR A 296 -19.70 -2.75 -9.40
C THR A 296 -20.32 -1.87 -8.32
N LEU A 297 -21.30 -2.41 -7.60
CA LEU A 297 -21.87 -1.82 -6.38
C LEU A 297 -21.97 -2.87 -5.27
N THR A 298 -21.29 -2.65 -4.15
CA THR A 298 -21.39 -3.55 -2.98
C THR A 298 -22.24 -2.91 -1.87
N LEU A 299 -23.27 -3.63 -1.44
CA LEU A 299 -24.30 -3.24 -0.47
C LEU A 299 -24.44 -4.29 0.65
N ALA A 300 -23.44 -5.15 0.86
CA ALA A 300 -23.50 -6.16 1.91
C ALA A 300 -23.79 -5.52 3.27
N ASP A 301 -24.52 -6.22 4.13
CA ASP A 301 -24.77 -5.77 5.51
C ASP A 301 -25.53 -4.41 5.65
N ASN A 302 -26.49 -4.10 4.76
CA ASN A 302 -27.30 -2.85 4.80
C ASN A 302 -28.82 -3.01 5.05
N GLU A 303 -29.28 -4.17 5.54
CA GLU A 303 -30.73 -4.47 5.69
C GLU A 303 -31.58 -4.35 4.39
N ILE A 304 -30.96 -4.12 3.23
CA ILE A 304 -31.63 -4.02 1.93
C ILE A 304 -32.00 -5.41 1.42
N LYS A 305 -33.24 -5.59 0.99
CA LYS A 305 -33.73 -6.84 0.42
C LYS A 305 -33.60 -6.83 -1.10
N THR A 306 -33.39 -8.00 -1.69
CA THR A 306 -33.18 -8.14 -3.15
C THR A 306 -34.29 -7.54 -4.01
N HIS A 307 -35.54 -7.55 -3.56
CA HIS A 307 -36.66 -6.99 -4.33
C HIS A 307 -36.67 -5.45 -4.35
N GLU A 308 -36.03 -4.80 -3.38
CA GLU A 308 -35.93 -3.35 -3.29
C GLU A 308 -34.89 -2.78 -4.28
N LEU A 309 -34.01 -3.63 -4.81
CA LEU A 309 -33.00 -3.29 -5.83
C LEU A 309 -33.57 -3.18 -7.25
N ALA A 310 -34.86 -3.49 -7.46
CA ALA A 310 -35.46 -3.52 -8.80
C ALA A 310 -35.33 -2.19 -9.58
N PRO A 311 -35.55 -1.00 -8.99
CA PRO A 311 -35.36 0.27 -9.69
C PRO A 311 -33.90 0.47 -10.11
N LEU A 312 -32.97 0.21 -9.19
CA LEU A 312 -31.54 0.39 -9.44
C LEU A 312 -31.01 -0.57 -10.51
N ARG A 313 -31.40 -1.85 -10.48
CA ARG A 313 -31.07 -2.84 -11.53
C ARG A 313 -31.63 -2.47 -12.90
N THR A 314 -32.78 -1.80 -12.94
CA THR A 314 -33.37 -1.33 -14.20
C THR A 314 -32.59 -0.14 -14.75
N ALA A 315 -32.16 0.77 -13.88
CA ALA A 315 -31.38 1.94 -14.27
C ALA A 315 -29.92 1.61 -14.64
N LEU A 316 -29.31 0.64 -13.95
CA LEU A 316 -27.92 0.23 -14.10
C LEU A 316 -27.81 -1.25 -14.56
N PRO A 317 -28.26 -1.58 -15.79
CA PRO A 317 -28.37 -2.96 -16.25
C PRO A 317 -27.03 -3.70 -16.42
N ASN A 318 -25.91 -2.97 -16.47
CA ASN A 318 -24.55 -3.52 -16.59
C ASN A 318 -23.77 -3.50 -15.27
N CYS A 319 -24.40 -3.07 -14.16
CA CYS A 319 -23.76 -2.99 -12.86
C CYS A 319 -23.99 -4.30 -12.07
N ASP A 320 -22.90 -4.91 -11.63
CA ASP A 320 -22.92 -6.04 -10.71
C ASP A 320 -23.23 -5.54 -9.29
N ILE A 321 -24.49 -5.66 -8.88
CA ILE A 321 -24.98 -5.24 -7.57
C ILE A 321 -24.97 -6.42 -6.59
N TRP A 322 -24.04 -6.37 -5.63
CA TRP A 322 -23.85 -7.36 -4.58
C TRP A 322 -24.55 -6.91 -3.30
N CYS A 323 -25.55 -7.68 -2.87
CA CYS A 323 -26.29 -7.44 -1.63
C CYS A 323 -26.45 -8.81 -0.96
N GLY A 324 -25.83 -8.97 0.21
CA GLY A 324 -25.70 -10.22 0.96
C GLY A 324 -25.76 -9.96 2.45
#